data_AF-J0L679-F1
#
_entry.id   AF-J0L679-F1
#
_cell.length_a   1.000
_cell.length_b   1.000
_cell.length_c   1.000
_cell.angle_alpha   90.00
_cell.angle_beta   90.00
_cell.angle_gamma   90.00
#
_symmetry.space_group_name_H-M   'P 1'
#
loop_
_entity.id
_entity.type
_entity.pdbx_description
1 polymer ?
#
loop_
_entity_poly.entity_id
_entity_poly.type
_entity_poly.pdbx_seq_one_letter_code
_entity_poly.pdbx_strand_id
1 'polypeptide(L)'
;MRLLVFITLFFWGCSDAPIYRSGEVPKDLNCVNAISLFEEDIKTSKEFFTISQNCKYDLIIEPHLTHNCNNPHVKSLGSDFDGYVSIKIIKDEKEIFRSQTDFKGDNHIPHLRRLLSDIF
;
A
#
# COMPACT_ATOMS: atom_id res chain seq x y z
N MET A 1 -30.44 -30.69 15.37
CA MET A 1 -30.43 -29.21 15.26
C MET A 1 -29.08 -28.78 14.70
N ARG A 2 -28.89 -28.94 13.38
CA ARG A 2 -27.64 -28.75 12.62
C ARG A 2 -27.56 -27.30 12.09
N LEU A 3 -27.80 -26.31 12.95
CA LEU A 3 -27.99 -24.90 12.54
C LEU A 3 -26.99 -23.93 13.19
N LEU A 4 -25.77 -24.40 13.50
CA LEU A 4 -24.76 -23.59 14.20
C LEU A 4 -23.40 -23.50 13.48
N VAL A 5 -23.23 -24.16 12.33
CA VAL A 5 -21.93 -24.21 11.62
C VAL A 5 -21.82 -23.19 10.48
N PHE A 6 -22.89 -22.46 10.14
CA PHE A 6 -22.89 -21.53 9.00
C PHE A 6 -22.51 -20.08 9.33
N ILE A 7 -22.30 -19.73 10.60
CA ILE A 7 -22.09 -18.32 11.02
C ILE A 7 -20.61 -17.92 11.09
N THR A 8 -19.67 -18.88 11.09
CA THR A 8 -18.24 -18.57 11.30
C THR A 8 -17.42 -18.34 10.02
N LEU A 9 -18.02 -18.42 8.83
CA LEU A 9 -17.30 -18.30 7.54
C LEU A 9 -17.39 -16.90 6.88
N PHE A 10 -18.07 -15.92 7.48
CA PHE A 10 -18.26 -14.60 6.87
C PHE A 10 -17.26 -13.51 7.28
N PHE A 11 -16.22 -13.85 8.06
CA PHE A 11 -15.24 -12.88 8.58
C PHE A 11 -13.85 -12.98 7.96
N TRP A 12 -13.69 -13.61 6.80
CA TRP A 12 -12.40 -13.64 6.12
C TRP A 12 -12.29 -12.47 5.11
N GLY A 13 -11.73 -11.35 5.59
CA GLY A 13 -10.89 -10.48 4.76
C GLY A 13 -11.21 -8.98 4.74
N CYS A 14 -10.14 -8.19 4.89
CA CYS A 14 -9.98 -6.74 4.69
C CYS A 14 -10.67 -5.80 5.70
N SER A 15 -10.00 -5.53 6.83
CA SER A 15 -10.23 -4.30 7.60
C SER A 15 -9.01 -4.01 8.47
N ASP A 16 -7.89 -3.64 7.84
CA ASP A 16 -6.92 -2.82 8.55
C ASP A 16 -7.46 -1.38 8.54
N ALA A 17 -7.36 -0.69 9.68
CA ALA A 17 -7.75 0.71 9.75
C ALA A 17 -6.86 1.53 8.79
N PRO A 18 -7.42 2.44 7.97
CA PRO A 18 -6.64 3.23 7.05
C PRO A 18 -5.68 4.14 7.83
N ILE A 19 -4.38 4.00 7.57
CA ILE A 19 -3.34 4.92 8.05
C ILE A 19 -2.87 5.73 6.85
N TYR A 20 -3.51 6.88 6.63
CA TYR A 20 -3.23 7.74 5.47
C TYR A 20 -1.80 8.31 5.48
N ARG A 21 -1.26 8.65 6.67
CA ARG A 21 0.13 9.09 6.82
C ARG A 21 0.59 8.94 8.27
N SER A 22 1.81 8.48 8.45
CA SER A 22 2.48 8.43 9.76
C SER A 22 3.99 8.51 9.62
N GLY A 23 4.65 9.12 10.61
CA GLY A 23 6.10 9.29 10.64
C GLY A 23 6.59 10.47 9.81
N GLU A 24 7.92 10.58 9.69
CA GLU A 24 8.60 11.66 8.98
C GLU A 24 9.49 11.10 7.87
N VAL A 25 9.50 11.78 6.73
CA VAL A 25 10.36 11.43 5.60
C VAL A 25 11.81 11.81 5.96
N PRO A 26 12.78 10.87 5.86
CA PRO A 26 14.17 11.21 6.10
C PRO A 26 14.68 12.26 5.12
N LYS A 27 15.41 13.26 5.61
CA LYS A 27 15.99 14.32 4.76
C LYS A 27 17.04 13.80 3.77
N ASP A 28 17.64 12.65 4.04
CA ASP A 28 18.64 11.97 3.21
C ASP A 28 18.02 10.86 2.34
N LEU A 29 16.70 10.86 2.13
CA LEU A 29 16.01 9.88 1.31
C LEU A 29 16.21 10.17 -0.19
N ASN A 30 17.29 9.66 -0.77
CA ASN A 30 17.61 9.76 -2.20
C ASN A 30 17.84 8.40 -2.88
N CYS A 31 18.12 7.38 -2.09
CA CYS A 31 18.44 6.02 -2.49
C CYS A 31 17.53 5.07 -1.71
N VAL A 32 16.81 4.21 -2.41
CA VAL A 32 15.99 3.16 -1.79
C VAL A 32 16.18 1.81 -2.46
N ASN A 33 16.07 0.75 -1.68
CA ASN A 33 15.85 -0.60 -2.18
C ASN A 33 14.33 -0.79 -2.33
N ALA A 34 13.83 -0.72 -3.56
CA ALA A 34 12.40 -0.80 -3.83
C ALA A 34 11.91 -2.25 -3.85
N ILE A 35 10.88 -2.54 -3.05
CA ILE A 35 10.27 -3.85 -2.88
C ILE A 35 8.78 -3.72 -3.25
N SER A 36 8.38 -4.38 -4.33
CA SER A 36 6.98 -4.51 -4.75
C SER A 36 6.75 -5.87 -5.40
N LEU A 37 5.50 -6.32 -5.40
CA LEU A 37 5.04 -7.46 -6.21
C LEU A 37 4.92 -7.10 -7.71
N PHE A 38 4.81 -5.81 -8.05
CA PHE A 38 4.60 -5.33 -9.42
C PHE A 38 5.86 -4.60 -9.93
N GLU A 39 6.38 -5.03 -11.08
CA GLU A 39 7.58 -4.43 -11.69
C GLU A 39 7.37 -2.95 -12.07
N GLU A 40 6.15 -2.59 -12.46
CA GLU A 40 5.74 -1.23 -12.77
C GLU A 40 5.93 -0.26 -11.60
N ASP A 41 5.72 -0.70 -10.36
CA ASP A 41 5.92 0.14 -9.17
C ASP A 41 7.40 0.49 -8.99
N ILE A 42 8.27 -0.49 -9.23
CA ILE A 42 9.73 -0.31 -9.17
C ILE A 42 10.15 0.64 -10.30
N LYS A 43 9.57 0.51 -11.49
CA LYS A 43 9.83 1.40 -12.62
C LYS A 43 9.40 2.84 -12.31
N THR A 44 8.21 3.05 -11.76
CA THR A 44 7.73 4.37 -11.36
C THR A 44 8.59 4.97 -10.25
N SER A 45 9.06 4.15 -9.31
CA SER A 45 9.94 4.61 -8.21
C SER A 45 11.31 5.13 -8.69
N LYS A 46 11.81 4.63 -9.83
CA LYS A 46 13.05 5.14 -10.45
C LYS A 46 12.94 6.57 -10.97
N GLU A 47 11.73 7.11 -11.12
CA GLU A 47 11.51 8.52 -11.48
C GLU A 47 11.87 9.47 -10.32
N PHE A 48 11.86 8.96 -9.08
CA PHE A 48 12.05 9.74 -7.85
C PHE A 48 13.32 9.35 -7.09
N PHE A 49 13.72 8.07 -7.09
CA PHE A 49 14.84 7.61 -6.28
C PHE A 49 15.89 6.87 -7.10
N THR A 50 17.12 6.88 -6.60
CA THR A 50 18.12 5.91 -7.03
C THR A 50 17.75 4.54 -6.46
N ILE A 51 17.53 3.55 -7.32
CA ILE A 51 17.16 2.20 -6.89
C ILE A 51 18.38 1.29 -6.87
N SER A 52 18.73 0.77 -5.69
CA SER A 52 19.85 -0.15 -5.50
C SER A 52 19.65 -1.01 -4.25
N GLN A 53 20.18 -2.23 -4.26
CA GLN A 53 20.16 -3.13 -3.09
C GLN A 53 21.07 -2.65 -1.95
N ASN A 54 21.98 -1.71 -2.21
CA ASN A 54 22.91 -1.16 -1.22
C ASN A 54 22.41 0.15 -0.58
N CYS A 55 21.15 0.53 -0.80
CA CYS A 55 20.58 1.71 -0.18
C CYS A 55 20.30 1.48 1.30
N LYS A 56 20.40 2.55 2.10
CA LYS A 56 20.13 2.55 3.54
C LYS A 56 18.65 2.33 3.91
N TYR A 57 17.76 2.63 2.97
CA TYR A 57 16.31 2.61 3.16
C TYR A 57 15.68 1.59 2.22
N ASP A 58 14.70 0.83 2.71
CA ASP A 58 13.81 0.05 1.87
C ASP A 58 12.54 0.86 1.60
N LEU A 59 12.08 0.86 0.35
CA LEU A 59 10.79 1.39 -0.06
C LEU A 59 9.87 0.21 -0.38
N ILE A 60 8.93 -0.08 0.52
CA ILE A 60 7.93 -1.12 0.30
C ILE A 60 6.68 -0.50 -0.32
N ILE A 61 6.21 -1.06 -1.42
CA ILE A 61 5.03 -0.59 -2.16
C ILE A 61 4.01 -1.73 -2.18
N GLU A 62 2.81 -1.44 -1.69
CA GLU A 62 1.73 -2.42 -1.53
C GLU A 62 0.44 -1.83 -2.12
N PRO A 63 0.10 -2.18 -3.37
CA PRO A 63 -1.22 -1.91 -3.91
C PRO A 63 -2.21 -3.00 -3.48
N HIS A 64 -3.41 -2.56 -3.11
CA HIS A 64 -4.50 -3.40 -2.67
C HIS A 64 -5.76 -3.05 -3.46
N LEU A 65 -6.37 -4.05 -4.09
CA LEU A 65 -7.63 -3.92 -4.83
C LEU A 65 -8.78 -4.43 -3.97
N THR A 66 -9.83 -3.63 -3.77
CA THR A 66 -10.96 -3.96 -2.87
C THR A 66 -11.81 -5.09 -3.41
N HIS A 67 -11.84 -5.31 -4.74
CA HIS A 67 -12.57 -6.43 -5.34
C HIS A 67 -12.02 -7.81 -4.97
N ASN A 68 -10.77 -7.89 -4.49
CA ASN A 68 -10.19 -9.12 -3.95
C ASN A 68 -10.68 -9.44 -2.53
N CYS A 69 -11.43 -8.53 -1.90
CA CYS A 69 -12.00 -8.72 -0.57
C CYS A 69 -13.43 -9.31 -0.69
N ASN A 70 -13.67 -10.44 -0.03
CA ASN A 70 -14.99 -11.09 -0.01
C ASN A 70 -15.93 -10.59 1.09
N ASN A 71 -15.52 -9.57 1.85
CA ASN A 71 -16.29 -9.03 2.96
C ASN A 71 -17.37 -8.05 2.47
N PRO A 72 -18.66 -8.30 2.77
CA PRO A 72 -19.77 -7.44 2.34
C PRO A 72 -19.68 -5.99 2.86
N HIS A 73 -19.05 -5.76 4.02
CA HIS A 73 -18.79 -4.41 4.54
C HIS A 73 -17.78 -3.66 3.65
N VAL A 74 -16.75 -4.35 3.17
CA VAL A 74 -15.77 -3.79 2.23
C VAL A 74 -16.39 -3.61 0.86
N LYS A 75 -17.33 -4.46 0.45
CA LYS A 75 -18.09 -4.26 -0.80
C LYS A 75 -19.04 -3.06 -0.73
N SER A 76 -19.62 -2.76 0.44
CA SER A 76 -20.44 -1.57 0.62
C SER A 76 -19.61 -0.28 0.68
N LEU A 77 -18.43 -0.32 1.31
CA LEU A 77 -17.49 0.80 1.34
C LEU A 77 -16.72 0.98 0.01
N GLY A 78 -16.44 -0.12 -0.69
CA GLY A 78 -15.82 -0.15 -2.01
C GLY A 78 -16.68 0.46 -3.11
N SER A 79 -17.91 0.88 -2.80
CA SER A 79 -18.66 1.82 -3.64
C SER A 79 -17.94 3.17 -3.78
N ASP A 80 -17.10 3.55 -2.80
CA ASP A 80 -16.41 4.83 -2.78
C ASP A 80 -14.96 4.74 -3.30
N PHE A 81 -14.37 3.54 -3.41
CA PHE A 81 -13.00 3.31 -3.93
C PHE A 81 -12.77 1.86 -4.36
N ASP A 82 -12.00 1.68 -5.45
CA ASP A 82 -11.69 0.38 -6.06
C ASP A 82 -10.40 -0.26 -5.48
N GLY A 83 -9.61 0.52 -4.73
CA GLY A 83 -8.38 0.07 -4.12
C GLY A 83 -7.68 1.17 -3.32
N TYR A 84 -6.53 0.82 -2.74
CA TYR A 84 -5.58 1.77 -2.19
C TYR A 84 -4.15 1.33 -2.51
N VAL A 85 -3.24 2.29 -2.57
CA VAL A 85 -1.81 2.01 -2.64
C VAL A 85 -1.15 2.60 -1.42
N SER A 86 -0.28 1.83 -0.78
CA SER A 86 0.51 2.28 0.35
C SER A 86 2.00 2.18 0.06
N ILE A 87 2.75 3.12 0.63
CA ILE A 87 4.20 3.12 0.64
C ILE A 87 4.68 3.10 2.09
N LYS A 88 5.76 2.37 2.35
CA LYS A 88 6.46 2.35 3.64
C LYS A 88 7.93 2.58 3.40
N ILE A 89 8.56 3.39 4.25
CA ILE A 89 10.01 3.52 4.32
C ILE A 89 10.47 2.78 5.55
N ILE A 90 11.36 1.81 5.35
CA ILE A 90 11.97 1.03 6.42
C ILE A 90 13.45 1.37 6.51
N LYS A 91 13.95 1.47 7.74
CA LYS A 91 15.38 1.58 8.05
C LYS A 91 15.68 0.67 9.22
N ASP A 92 16.70 -0.16 9.10
CA ASP A 92 17.13 -1.09 10.16
C ASP A 92 15.93 -1.92 10.69
N GLU A 93 15.14 -2.49 9.77
CA GLU A 93 13.91 -3.29 10.04
C GLU A 93 12.75 -2.53 10.73
N LYS A 94 12.89 -1.21 10.92
CA LYS A 94 11.85 -0.37 11.53
C LYS A 94 11.16 0.51 10.49
N GLU A 95 9.82 0.48 10.49
CA GLU A 95 9.01 1.45 9.75
C GLU A 95 9.19 2.85 10.35
N ILE A 96 9.69 3.78 9.55
CA ILE A 96 9.91 5.18 9.95
C ILE A 96 8.93 6.15 9.28
N PHE A 97 8.33 5.72 8.17
CA PHE A 97 7.31 6.46 7.45
C PHE A 97 6.36 5.52 6.73
N ARG A 98 5.08 5.89 6.69
CA ARG A 98 4.06 5.23 5.88
C ARG A 98 3.13 6.29 5.31
N SER A 99 2.70 6.11 4.07
CA SER A 99 1.63 6.90 3.47
C SER A 99 0.75 6.00 2.60
N GLN A 100 -0.54 6.30 2.58
CA GLN A 100 -1.54 5.57 1.79
C GLN A 100 -2.43 6.56 1.06
N THR A 101 -2.87 6.18 -0.13
CA THR A 101 -3.93 6.88 -0.84
C THR A 101 -4.89 5.90 -1.49
N ASP A 102 -6.17 6.24 -1.47
CA ASP A 102 -7.23 5.45 -2.07
C ASP A 102 -7.37 5.83 -3.56
N PHE A 103 -7.85 4.90 -4.38
CA PHE A 103 -8.04 5.13 -5.82
C PHE A 103 -9.31 4.49 -6.37
N LYS A 104 -9.71 4.99 -7.55
CA LYS A 104 -10.78 4.43 -8.39
C LYS A 104 -10.19 3.95 -9.71
N GLY A 105 -10.75 2.87 -10.25
CA GLY A 105 -10.26 2.13 -11.40
C GLY A 105 -9.23 1.06 -11.05
N ASP A 106 -8.78 0.34 -12.06
CA ASP A 106 -7.89 -0.82 -11.91
C ASP A 106 -6.40 -0.47 -11.92
N ASN A 107 -6.06 0.83 -12.01
CA ASN A 107 -4.69 1.29 -12.16
C ASN A 107 -4.26 2.21 -11.01
N HIS A 108 -3.40 1.69 -10.13
CA HIS A 108 -2.87 2.40 -8.98
C HIS A 108 -1.67 3.31 -9.30
N ILE A 109 -1.06 3.20 -10.49
CA ILE A 109 0.19 3.91 -10.83
C ILE A 109 0.09 5.44 -10.71
N PRO A 110 -0.97 6.12 -11.17
CA PRO A 110 -1.10 7.57 -10.97
C PRO A 110 -1.11 7.97 -9.49
N HIS A 111 -1.68 7.10 -8.65
CA HIS A 111 -1.81 7.31 -7.21
C HIS A 111 -0.50 7.02 -6.48
N LEU A 112 0.24 5.99 -6.91
CA LEU A 112 1.61 5.74 -6.46
C LEU A 112 2.51 6.94 -6.79
N ARG A 113 2.47 7.45 -8.03
CA ARG A 113 3.27 8.61 -8.44
C ARG A 113 3.01 9.82 -7.54
N ARG A 114 1.75 10.05 -7.15
CA ARG A 114 1.39 11.11 -6.20
C ARG A 114 2.01 10.91 -4.82
N LEU A 115 1.95 9.69 -4.28
CA LEU A 115 2.59 9.39 -2.99
C LEU A 115 4.10 9.63 -3.04
N LEU A 116 4.75 9.25 -4.14
CA LEU A 116 6.20 9.44 -4.33
C LEU A 116 6.58 10.92 -4.52
N SER A 117 5.73 11.72 -5.17
CA SER A 117 5.97 13.18 -5.29
C SER A 117 5.79 13.94 -3.98
N ASP A 118 5.01 13.40 -3.03
CA ASP A 118 4.81 14.03 -1.72
C ASP A 118 5.98 13.79 -0.74
N ILE A 119 6.96 12.95 -1.14
CA ILE A 119 8.12 12.58 -0.31
C ILE A 119 9.47 12.97 -0.93
N PHE A 120 9.54 13.21 -2.24
CA PHE A 120 10.75 13.65 -2.96
C PHE A 120 10.79 15.18 -3.09
#